data_AF-A0A961TUU1-F1
#
_entry.id   AF-A0A961TUU1-F1
#
_cell.length_a   1.000
_cell.length_b   1.000
_cell.length_c   1.000
_cell.angle_alpha   90.00
_cell.angle_beta   90.00
_cell.angle_gamma   90.00
#
_symmetry.space_group_name_H-M   'P 1'
#
loop_
_entity.id
_entity.type
_entity.pdbx_description
1 polymer ?
#
loop_
_entity_poly.entity_id
_entity_poly.type
_entity_poly.pdbx_seq_one_letter_code
_entity_poly.pdbx_strand_id
1 'polypeptide(L)'
;MSENVVYLHGQPKPVGHFLRVGTSGHRQLETLLGSGKMMVDRVVVEASAALRQHDLLTALTDVGGELILDTNVAELSSIGRFGGAAKSAPWANPESVLTPDDLRPNANRDVIGQIARFAVKQGFHAVQAPAHVLEGSTDQLFALDCEAAAALRRALDAEGGKHIGIDYPLMIKNASLRDPAQRRAFIAALKNVPFDNLWFRVSGFGSDATPMGLRRYIAAMMDFHRLEVPIVADGVGGLVGVAIAAFGAAGGICHGVAEKERFDASDWAKPPQTGGGGREKRVLIGGLDRLLSVKQVDALMAAQGAKPLLSCHDRSCCPNGLSDTLKDPKAHYLRQRARQIRELSAVPDARRPQHFLEKELAAAERVARSAAKLKVSDEGLSDVLQRSSDRLEKMHAVLESLNGTIAGQPRAPVPPRRQGRGASVASHRR
;
A
#
# COMPACT_ATOMS: atom_id res chain seq x y z
N MET A 1 4.87 -26.18 12.33
CA MET A 1 4.32 -26.33 13.69
C MET A 1 3.03 -25.55 13.73
N SER A 2 1.90 -26.21 13.53
CA SER A 2 0.58 -25.61 13.69
C SER A 2 0.33 -25.44 15.19
N GLU A 3 0.38 -24.21 15.70
CA GLU A 3 -0.07 -23.93 17.05
C GLU A 3 -1.56 -24.28 17.15
N ASN A 4 -1.89 -25.20 18.06
CA ASN A 4 -3.27 -25.57 18.37
C ASN A 4 -3.96 -24.44 19.14
N VAL A 5 -4.24 -23.32 18.46
CA VAL A 5 -5.03 -22.22 19.02
C VAL A 5 -6.51 -22.50 18.75
N VAL A 6 -7.26 -22.81 19.81
CA VAL A 6 -8.72 -22.96 19.74
C VAL A 6 -9.36 -21.59 19.98
N TYR A 7 -10.04 -21.07 18.98
CA TYR A 7 -10.74 -19.78 19.07
C TYR A 7 -12.17 -19.97 19.57
N LEU A 8 -12.43 -19.61 20.82
CA LEU A 8 -13.76 -19.73 21.45
C LEU A 8 -14.82 -18.79 20.83
N HIS A 9 -14.40 -17.77 20.07
CA HIS A 9 -15.28 -16.74 19.47
C HIS A 9 -15.08 -16.56 17.96
N GLY A 10 -14.61 -17.61 17.28
CA GLY A 10 -14.25 -17.56 15.85
C GLY A 10 -12.85 -17.00 15.60
N GLN A 11 -12.24 -17.42 14.50
CA GLN A 11 -10.92 -16.93 14.11
C GLN A 11 -10.98 -15.44 13.75
N PRO A 12 -10.04 -14.61 14.23
CA PRO A 12 -9.89 -13.23 13.79
C PRO A 12 -9.81 -13.14 12.27
N LYS A 13 -10.52 -12.16 11.69
CA LYS A 13 -10.45 -11.92 10.24
C LYS A 13 -9.08 -11.32 9.91
N PRO A 14 -8.28 -11.85 8.98
CA PRO A 14 -6.96 -11.31 8.71
C PRO A 14 -7.02 -9.90 8.14
N VAL A 15 -5.94 -9.12 8.26
CA VAL A 15 -5.81 -7.85 7.55
C VAL A 15 -5.27 -8.12 6.14
N GLY A 16 -5.86 -7.50 5.12
CA GLY A 16 -5.35 -7.60 3.75
C GLY A 16 -3.97 -6.95 3.63
N HIS A 17 -2.93 -7.72 3.33
CA HIS A 17 -1.57 -7.21 3.14
C HIS A 17 -1.17 -7.28 1.67
N PHE A 18 -1.04 -6.12 1.03
CA PHE A 18 -0.66 -6.01 -0.38
C PHE A 18 0.69 -5.33 -0.54
N LEU A 19 1.45 -5.78 -1.53
CA LEU A 19 2.74 -5.22 -1.89
C LEU A 19 2.72 -4.66 -3.31
N ARG A 20 3.00 -3.37 -3.47
CA ARG A 20 3.17 -2.74 -4.78
C ARG A 20 4.60 -2.90 -5.27
N VAL A 21 4.77 -3.62 -6.37
CA VAL A 21 6.10 -3.88 -6.96
C VAL A 21 6.64 -2.58 -7.56
N GLY A 22 7.88 -2.26 -7.20
CA GLY A 22 8.63 -1.18 -7.83
C GLY A 22 9.16 -1.59 -9.21
N THR A 23 9.45 -0.63 -10.07
CA THR A 23 10.04 -0.91 -11.40
C THR A 23 11.46 -1.46 -11.32
N SER A 24 12.24 -1.07 -10.31
CA SER A 24 13.67 -1.40 -10.16
C SER A 24 14.00 -2.46 -9.10
N GLY A 25 13.02 -2.91 -8.30
CA GLY A 25 13.24 -3.79 -7.15
C GLY A 25 12.86 -5.26 -7.34
N HIS A 26 12.34 -5.64 -8.51
CA HIS A 26 11.72 -6.95 -8.73
C HIS A 26 12.67 -8.14 -8.57
N ARG A 27 13.91 -8.06 -9.07
CA ARG A 27 14.91 -9.14 -8.90
C ARG A 27 15.22 -9.47 -7.44
N GLN A 28 15.20 -8.46 -6.56
CA GLN A 28 15.39 -8.70 -5.14
C GLN A 28 14.16 -9.40 -4.53
N LEU A 29 12.95 -9.09 -5.01
CA LEU A 29 11.74 -9.82 -4.63
C LEU A 29 11.78 -11.26 -5.13
N GLU A 30 12.26 -11.52 -6.34
CA GLU A 30 12.47 -12.88 -6.87
C GLU A 30 13.43 -13.68 -5.97
N THR A 31 14.58 -13.10 -5.59
CA THR A 31 15.52 -13.73 -4.66
C THR A 31 14.88 -14.00 -3.29
N LEU A 32 14.06 -13.08 -2.79
CA LEU A 32 13.36 -13.27 -1.51
C LEU A 32 12.29 -14.34 -1.61
N LEU A 33 11.58 -14.42 -2.72
CA LEU A 33 10.58 -15.43 -2.98
C LEU A 33 11.21 -16.82 -3.10
N GLY A 34 12.25 -16.96 -3.94
CA GLY A 34 12.98 -18.22 -4.14
C GLY A 34 13.70 -18.73 -2.89
N SER A 35 14.00 -17.85 -1.93
CA SER A 35 14.55 -18.24 -0.62
C SER A 35 13.48 -18.46 0.47
N GLY A 36 12.19 -18.39 0.13
CA GLY A 36 11.09 -18.53 1.08
C GLY A 36 10.98 -17.39 2.09
N LYS A 37 11.61 -16.25 1.82
CA LYS A 37 11.70 -15.07 2.70
C LYS A 37 10.69 -13.97 2.35
N MET A 38 10.02 -14.07 1.20
CA MET A 38 8.93 -13.17 0.84
C MET A 38 7.67 -13.58 1.61
N MET A 39 7.20 -12.70 2.50
CA MET A 39 6.10 -12.97 3.42
C MET A 39 4.75 -12.39 2.96
N VAL A 40 4.77 -11.60 1.88
CA VAL A 40 3.57 -10.98 1.29
C VAL A 40 3.33 -11.64 -0.05
N ASP A 41 2.12 -12.11 -0.28
CA ASP A 41 1.76 -12.92 -1.44
C ASP A 41 0.59 -12.33 -2.23
N ARG A 42 0.11 -11.13 -1.87
CA ARG A 42 -0.82 -10.34 -2.67
C ARG A 42 -0.08 -9.13 -3.24
N VAL A 43 0.03 -9.06 -4.55
CA VAL A 43 1.02 -8.21 -5.21
C VAL A 43 0.36 -7.35 -6.28
N VAL A 44 0.60 -6.04 -6.23
CA VAL A 44 0.18 -5.08 -7.25
C VAL A 44 1.31 -4.82 -8.22
N VAL A 45 1.04 -5.00 -9.50
CA VAL A 45 2.02 -4.94 -10.59
C VAL A 45 1.59 -3.87 -11.57
N GLU A 46 2.50 -2.93 -11.84
CA GLU A 46 2.28 -1.90 -12.85
C GLU A 46 2.31 -2.53 -14.26
N ALA A 47 1.30 -2.24 -15.07
CA ALA A 47 1.21 -2.72 -16.45
C ALA A 47 2.48 -2.43 -17.27
N SER A 48 3.08 -1.26 -17.05
CA SER A 48 4.33 -0.84 -17.67
C SER A 48 5.55 -1.69 -17.29
N ALA A 49 5.47 -2.48 -16.23
CA ALA A 49 6.53 -3.37 -15.76
C ALA A 49 6.19 -4.85 -15.88
N ALA A 50 4.90 -5.21 -16.01
CA ALA A 50 4.42 -6.58 -15.98
C ALA A 50 5.18 -7.53 -16.93
N LEU A 51 5.42 -7.12 -18.19
CA LEU A 51 6.17 -7.94 -19.15
C LEU A 51 7.66 -8.11 -18.80
N ARG A 52 8.28 -7.07 -18.22
CA ARG A 52 9.68 -7.15 -17.77
C ARG A 52 9.85 -7.94 -16.47
N GLN A 53 8.77 -8.10 -15.71
CA GLN A 53 8.75 -8.78 -14.42
C GLN A 53 8.12 -10.18 -14.52
N HIS A 54 8.05 -10.75 -15.73
CA HIS A 54 7.36 -12.01 -15.99
C HIS A 54 7.84 -13.14 -15.07
N ASP A 55 9.15 -13.27 -14.84
CA ASP A 55 9.73 -14.31 -13.97
C ASP A 55 9.23 -14.18 -12.52
N LEU A 56 9.16 -12.96 -11.98
CA LEU A 56 8.54 -12.70 -10.67
C LEU A 56 7.06 -13.08 -10.64
N LEU A 57 6.30 -12.76 -11.70
CA LEU A 57 4.87 -13.08 -11.76
C LEU A 57 4.61 -14.58 -11.81
N THR A 58 5.41 -15.31 -12.59
CA THR A 58 5.37 -16.77 -12.66
C THR A 58 5.71 -17.37 -11.30
N ALA A 59 6.81 -16.96 -10.68
CA ALA A 59 7.21 -17.46 -9.37
C ALA A 59 6.17 -17.16 -8.28
N LEU A 60 5.52 -15.98 -8.31
CA LEU A 60 4.42 -15.64 -7.40
C LEU A 60 3.21 -16.55 -7.63
N THR A 61 2.87 -16.81 -8.88
CA THR A 61 1.75 -17.69 -9.25
C THR A 61 2.00 -19.13 -8.77
N ASP A 62 3.22 -19.64 -8.94
CA ASP A 62 3.61 -21.00 -8.55
C ASP A 62 3.46 -21.25 -7.04
N VAL A 63 3.63 -20.21 -6.22
CA VAL A 63 3.41 -20.28 -4.76
C VAL A 63 1.98 -19.90 -4.34
N GLY A 64 1.06 -19.70 -5.28
CA GLY A 64 -0.34 -19.33 -5.01
C GLY A 64 -0.55 -17.87 -4.61
N GLY A 65 0.33 -16.98 -5.07
CA GLY A 65 0.21 -15.53 -4.88
C GLY A 65 -0.95 -14.93 -5.69
N GLU A 66 -1.57 -13.90 -5.12
CA GLU A 66 -2.59 -13.10 -5.78
C GLU A 66 -1.94 -11.94 -6.53
N LEU A 67 -2.28 -11.80 -7.81
CA LEU A 67 -1.77 -10.77 -8.71
C LEU A 67 -2.85 -9.75 -9.03
N ILE A 68 -2.56 -8.47 -8.80
CA ILE A 68 -3.42 -7.33 -9.10
C ILE A 68 -2.72 -6.45 -10.13
N LEU A 69 -3.39 -6.14 -11.23
CA LEU A 69 -2.87 -5.26 -12.28
C LEU A 69 -3.19 -3.80 -11.95
N ASP A 70 -2.17 -2.96 -11.78
CA ASP A 70 -2.33 -1.51 -11.90
C ASP A 70 -2.24 -1.12 -13.38
N THR A 71 -3.28 -0.47 -13.90
CA THR A 71 -3.40 -0.13 -15.31
C THR A 71 -2.50 1.04 -15.75
N ASN A 72 -1.84 1.72 -14.82
CA ASN A 72 -1.06 2.93 -15.06
C ASN A 72 -1.83 4.05 -15.79
N VAL A 73 -3.16 4.01 -15.83
CA VAL A 73 -3.98 4.99 -16.58
C VAL A 73 -3.81 6.39 -16.01
N ALA A 74 -3.75 6.54 -14.69
CA ALA A 74 -3.51 7.82 -14.05
C ALA A 74 -2.15 8.42 -14.46
N GLU A 75 -1.09 7.61 -14.48
CA GLU A 75 0.24 8.03 -14.92
C GLU A 75 0.29 8.35 -16.42
N LEU A 76 -0.37 7.53 -17.25
CA LEU A 76 -0.41 7.71 -18.70
C LEU A 76 -1.25 8.92 -19.13
N SER A 77 -2.20 9.34 -18.30
CA SER A 77 -3.05 10.52 -18.54
C SER A 77 -2.43 11.82 -17.99
N SER A 78 -1.25 11.74 -17.38
CA SER A 78 -0.58 12.86 -16.71
C SER A 78 0.71 13.26 -17.40
N ILE A 79 0.84 14.53 -17.77
CA ILE A 79 2.01 15.09 -18.50
C ILE A 79 3.32 14.79 -17.77
N GLY A 80 3.35 14.97 -16.45
CA GLY A 80 4.55 14.78 -15.62
C GLY A 80 4.96 13.32 -15.40
N ARG A 81 4.13 12.36 -15.79
CA ARG A 81 4.37 10.92 -15.57
C ARG A 81 4.46 10.12 -16.85
N PHE A 82 3.70 10.50 -17.87
CA PHE A 82 3.62 9.79 -19.14
C PHE A 82 5.00 9.56 -19.78
N GLY A 83 5.87 10.57 -19.81
CA GLY A 83 7.21 10.46 -20.41
C GLY A 83 8.19 9.52 -19.69
N GLY A 84 7.80 8.96 -18.54
CA GLY A 84 8.63 8.06 -17.74
C GLY A 84 8.36 6.58 -18.00
N ALA A 85 8.57 5.76 -16.97
CA ALA A 85 8.41 4.30 -17.05
C ALA A 85 7.00 3.86 -17.48
N ALA A 86 5.97 4.67 -17.21
CA ALA A 86 4.58 4.37 -17.55
C ALA A 86 4.36 4.14 -19.07
N LYS A 87 5.15 4.81 -19.94
CA LYS A 87 5.06 4.69 -21.40
C LYS A 87 5.29 3.26 -21.93
N SER A 88 5.86 2.37 -21.13
CA SER A 88 6.00 0.94 -21.47
C SER A 88 4.71 0.13 -21.31
N ALA A 89 3.62 0.71 -20.82
CA ALA A 89 2.35 -0.01 -20.68
C ALA A 89 1.77 -0.38 -22.07
N PRO A 90 1.11 -1.54 -22.22
CA PRO A 90 0.65 -2.04 -23.52
C PRO A 90 -0.32 -1.11 -24.28
N TRP A 91 -1.09 -0.30 -23.56
CA TRP A 91 -2.08 0.65 -24.11
C TRP A 91 -1.60 2.11 -24.11
N ALA A 92 -0.33 2.37 -23.78
CA ALA A 92 0.23 3.71 -23.86
C ALA A 92 0.08 4.27 -25.28
N ASN A 93 -0.22 5.56 -25.39
CA ASN A 93 -0.07 6.27 -26.65
C ASN A 93 1.42 6.60 -26.84
N PRO A 94 2.06 6.29 -27.97
CA PRO A 94 3.48 6.61 -28.15
C PRO A 94 3.74 8.13 -28.24
N GLU A 95 2.77 8.93 -28.66
CA GLU A 95 3.00 10.35 -28.99
C GLU A 95 2.48 11.33 -27.93
N SER A 96 1.45 10.95 -27.16
CA SER A 96 0.82 11.86 -26.21
C SER A 96 0.33 11.16 -24.94
N VAL A 97 -0.12 11.93 -23.96
CA VAL A 97 -0.89 11.39 -22.82
C VAL A 97 -2.17 10.72 -23.31
N LEU A 98 -2.71 9.80 -22.51
CA LEU A 98 -4.09 9.36 -22.69
C LEU A 98 -5.04 10.52 -22.39
N THR A 99 -6.04 10.66 -23.23
CA THR A 99 -7.09 11.66 -23.13
C THR A 99 -8.36 11.02 -22.55
N PRO A 100 -9.31 11.83 -22.05
CA PRO A 100 -10.60 11.31 -21.60
C PRO A 100 -11.33 10.50 -22.67
N ASP A 101 -11.20 10.88 -23.95
CA ASP A 101 -11.83 10.17 -25.06
C ASP A 101 -11.23 8.78 -25.30
N ASP A 102 -9.96 8.54 -24.94
CA ASP A 102 -9.34 7.21 -25.04
C ASP A 102 -9.96 6.18 -24.06
N LEU A 103 -10.67 6.64 -23.02
CA LEU A 103 -11.28 5.80 -22.00
C LEU A 103 -12.80 5.69 -22.13
N ARG A 104 -13.40 6.31 -23.15
CA ARG A 104 -14.84 6.16 -23.42
C ARG A 104 -15.16 4.78 -23.99
N PRO A 105 -16.36 4.25 -23.73
CA PRO A 105 -16.88 3.13 -24.49
C PRO A 105 -16.89 3.49 -25.99
N ASN A 106 -16.34 2.62 -26.84
CA ASN A 106 -16.20 2.82 -28.29
C ASN A 106 -15.22 3.93 -28.72
N ALA A 107 -14.24 4.26 -27.87
CA ALA A 107 -13.10 5.08 -28.28
C ALA A 107 -12.39 4.49 -29.51
N ASN A 108 -11.82 5.36 -30.35
CA ASN A 108 -11.02 4.93 -31.51
C ASN A 108 -9.86 4.02 -31.10
N ARG A 109 -9.34 4.19 -29.88
CA ARG A 109 -8.33 3.34 -29.27
C ARG A 109 -9.00 2.49 -28.20
N ASP A 110 -8.99 1.17 -28.42
CA ASP A 110 -9.56 0.19 -27.49
C ASP A 110 -8.65 -0.01 -26.25
N VAL A 111 -8.48 1.03 -25.42
CA VAL A 111 -7.65 0.95 -24.20
C VAL A 111 -8.26 -0.06 -23.22
N ILE A 112 -9.57 -0.01 -23.01
CA ILE A 112 -10.27 -0.87 -22.05
C ILE A 112 -10.22 -2.35 -22.46
N GLY A 113 -10.48 -2.67 -23.73
CA GLY A 113 -10.37 -4.04 -24.22
C GLY A 113 -8.93 -4.56 -24.22
N GLN A 114 -7.94 -3.69 -24.49
CA GLN A 114 -6.51 -4.06 -24.33
C GLN A 114 -6.18 -4.43 -22.88
N ILE A 115 -6.67 -3.67 -21.90
CA ILE A 115 -6.51 -3.98 -20.48
C ILE A 115 -7.14 -5.35 -20.15
N ALA A 116 -8.38 -5.58 -20.60
CA ALA A 116 -9.09 -6.84 -20.34
C ALA A 116 -8.35 -8.06 -20.93
N ARG A 117 -7.97 -7.99 -22.21
CA ARG A 117 -7.18 -9.03 -22.89
C ARG A 117 -5.86 -9.30 -22.20
N PHE A 118 -5.17 -8.24 -21.78
CA PHE A 118 -3.91 -8.36 -21.06
C PHE A 118 -4.09 -9.05 -19.70
N ALA A 119 -5.09 -8.64 -18.92
CA ALA A 119 -5.38 -9.21 -17.62
C ALA A 119 -5.68 -10.72 -17.71
N VAL A 120 -6.54 -11.12 -18.66
CA VAL A 120 -6.86 -12.53 -18.92
C VAL A 120 -5.63 -13.31 -19.38
N LYS A 121 -4.90 -12.78 -20.38
CA LYS A 121 -3.72 -13.45 -20.94
C LYS A 121 -2.62 -13.69 -19.91
N GLN A 122 -2.41 -12.73 -19.01
CA GLN A 122 -1.36 -12.80 -17.99
C GLN A 122 -1.84 -13.44 -16.68
N GLY A 123 -3.10 -13.88 -16.59
CA GLY A 123 -3.61 -14.57 -15.41
C GLY A 123 -3.75 -13.70 -14.16
N PHE A 124 -4.05 -12.40 -14.32
CA PHE A 124 -4.31 -11.53 -13.18
C PHE A 124 -5.60 -11.91 -12.46
N HIS A 125 -5.59 -11.79 -11.14
CA HIS A 125 -6.74 -12.11 -10.29
C HIS A 125 -7.67 -10.91 -10.12
N ALA A 126 -7.12 -9.71 -10.24
CA ALA A 126 -7.87 -8.46 -10.25
C ALA A 126 -7.18 -7.40 -11.09
N VAL A 127 -7.96 -6.39 -11.50
CA VAL A 127 -7.49 -5.23 -12.24
C VAL A 127 -7.96 -3.97 -11.53
N GLN A 128 -7.04 -3.02 -11.32
CA GLN A 128 -7.40 -1.68 -10.90
C GLN A 128 -8.11 -0.99 -12.06
N ALA A 129 -9.35 -0.54 -11.86
CA ALA A 129 -10.12 0.14 -12.91
C ALA A 129 -9.35 1.33 -13.49
N PRO A 130 -9.49 1.62 -14.80
CA PRO A 130 -8.95 2.84 -15.39
C PRO A 130 -9.50 4.05 -14.65
N ALA A 131 -8.63 4.83 -14.03
CA ALA A 131 -9.04 6.02 -13.29
C ALA A 131 -7.96 7.10 -13.32
N HIS A 132 -8.38 8.33 -13.08
CA HIS A 132 -7.51 9.51 -13.04
C HIS A 132 -7.21 9.96 -11.60
N VAL A 133 -6.23 10.85 -11.45
CA VAL A 133 -6.10 11.65 -10.23
C VAL A 133 -7.14 12.77 -10.28
N LEU A 134 -8.08 12.74 -9.34
CA LEU A 134 -9.20 13.66 -9.31
C LEU A 134 -8.91 14.88 -8.43
N GLU A 135 -9.34 16.04 -8.89
CA GLU A 135 -9.33 17.27 -8.10
C GLU A 135 -10.39 17.24 -6.99
N GLY A 136 -11.54 16.62 -7.26
CA GLY A 136 -12.66 16.47 -6.35
C GLY A 136 -13.81 15.67 -6.97
N SER A 137 -14.92 15.56 -6.26
CA SER A 137 -16.10 14.80 -6.68
C SER A 137 -16.88 15.45 -7.83
N THR A 138 -16.61 16.71 -8.12
CA THR A 138 -17.20 17.45 -9.25
C THR A 138 -16.30 17.45 -10.49
N ASP A 139 -15.17 16.76 -10.43
CA ASP A 139 -14.28 16.58 -11.58
C ASP A 139 -14.99 15.76 -12.65
N GLN A 140 -14.99 16.25 -13.90
CA GLN A 140 -15.65 15.58 -15.01
C GLN A 140 -15.03 14.20 -15.30
N LEU A 141 -13.75 14.02 -14.96
CA LEU A 141 -13.06 12.75 -15.10
C LEU A 141 -13.65 11.68 -14.18
N PHE A 142 -14.26 12.04 -13.05
CA PHE A 142 -14.78 11.06 -12.11
C PHE A 142 -15.97 10.27 -12.67
N ALA A 143 -16.87 10.94 -13.40
CA ALA A 143 -17.98 10.27 -14.07
C ALA A 143 -17.47 9.31 -15.15
N LEU A 144 -16.47 9.76 -15.92
CA LEU A 144 -15.80 8.93 -16.92
C LEU A 144 -15.12 7.69 -16.29
N ASP A 145 -14.45 7.84 -15.16
CA ASP A 145 -13.81 6.72 -14.45
C ASP A 145 -14.83 5.66 -14.01
N CYS A 146 -16.01 6.11 -13.54
CA CYS A 146 -17.11 5.20 -13.20
C CYS A 146 -17.63 4.45 -14.43
N GLU A 147 -17.78 5.13 -15.57
CA GLU A 147 -18.18 4.52 -16.84
C GLU A 147 -17.12 3.55 -17.37
N ALA A 148 -15.83 3.92 -17.26
CA ALA A 148 -14.70 3.10 -17.67
C ALA A 148 -14.58 1.83 -16.82
N ALA A 149 -14.87 1.89 -15.51
CA ALA A 149 -14.96 0.70 -14.67
C ALA A 149 -16.08 -0.25 -15.11
N ALA A 150 -17.26 0.29 -15.44
CA ALA A 150 -18.37 -0.53 -15.97
C ALA A 150 -18.06 -1.13 -17.34
N ALA A 151 -17.36 -0.38 -18.21
CA ALA A 151 -16.89 -0.88 -19.49
C ALA A 151 -15.81 -1.95 -19.34
N LEU A 152 -14.89 -1.80 -18.37
CA LEU A 152 -13.90 -2.82 -18.04
C LEU A 152 -14.55 -4.12 -17.62
N ARG A 153 -15.61 -4.08 -16.79
CA ARG A 153 -16.36 -5.28 -16.41
C ARG A 153 -16.91 -6.03 -17.63
N ARG A 154 -17.57 -5.32 -18.54
CA ARG A 154 -18.10 -5.90 -19.78
C ARG A 154 -17.00 -6.48 -20.66
N ALA A 155 -15.87 -5.78 -20.80
CA ALA A 155 -14.73 -6.23 -21.58
C ALA A 155 -14.08 -7.49 -20.98
N LEU A 156 -13.85 -7.52 -19.66
CA LEU A 156 -13.36 -8.72 -18.98
C LEU A 156 -14.31 -9.90 -19.17
N ASP A 157 -15.62 -9.69 -19.08
CA ASP A 157 -16.60 -10.76 -19.27
C ASP A 157 -16.59 -11.31 -20.68
N ALA A 158 -16.47 -10.44 -21.70
CA ALA A 158 -16.36 -10.82 -23.11
C ALA A 158 -15.08 -11.63 -23.40
N GLU A 159 -13.97 -11.30 -22.73
CA GLU A 159 -12.69 -12.01 -22.84
C GLU A 159 -12.63 -13.27 -21.94
N GLY A 160 -13.75 -13.69 -21.32
CA GLY A 160 -13.81 -14.87 -20.45
C GLY A 160 -13.24 -14.68 -19.03
N GLY A 161 -12.95 -13.44 -18.66
CA GLY A 161 -12.41 -12.97 -17.38
C GLY A 161 -13.46 -12.65 -16.30
N LYS A 162 -14.65 -13.27 -16.32
CA LYS A 162 -15.72 -13.05 -15.32
C LYS A 162 -15.27 -13.22 -13.86
N HIS A 163 -14.23 -14.03 -13.64
CA HIS A 163 -13.64 -14.33 -12.33
C HIS A 163 -12.58 -13.31 -11.89
N ILE A 164 -12.10 -12.46 -12.81
CA ILE A 164 -11.12 -11.42 -12.52
C ILE A 164 -11.86 -10.29 -11.81
N GLY A 165 -11.42 -9.96 -10.59
CA GLY A 165 -12.01 -8.89 -9.80
C GLY A 165 -11.72 -7.50 -10.36
N ILE A 166 -12.51 -6.52 -9.96
CA ILE A 166 -12.25 -5.10 -10.24
C ILE A 166 -11.99 -4.39 -8.93
N ASP A 167 -10.83 -3.77 -8.83
CA ASP A 167 -10.47 -2.91 -7.71
C ASP A 167 -10.61 -1.46 -8.18
N TYR A 168 -11.39 -0.61 -7.51
CA TYR A 168 -11.55 0.78 -7.94
C TYR A 168 -10.52 1.68 -7.25
N PRO A 169 -9.51 2.24 -7.95
CA PRO A 169 -8.57 3.16 -7.35
C PRO A 169 -9.17 4.58 -7.28
N LEU A 170 -9.55 5.02 -6.08
CA LEU A 170 -9.94 6.41 -5.83
C LEU A 170 -8.69 7.23 -5.49
N MET A 171 -8.19 7.95 -6.50
CA MET A 171 -7.03 8.82 -6.41
C MET A 171 -7.46 10.27 -6.21
N ILE A 172 -7.35 10.80 -5.00
CA ILE A 172 -7.85 12.13 -4.65
C ILE A 172 -6.84 12.94 -3.83
N LYS A 173 -7.02 14.26 -3.78
CA LYS A 173 -6.27 15.12 -2.85
C LYS A 173 -6.72 14.90 -1.41
N ASN A 174 -5.79 15.04 -0.46
CA ASN A 174 -6.11 15.00 0.97
C ASN A 174 -7.09 16.11 1.41
N ALA A 175 -7.21 17.21 0.64
CA ALA A 175 -8.23 18.22 0.87
C ALA A 175 -9.65 17.67 0.59
N SER A 176 -9.83 17.00 -0.55
CA SER A 176 -11.12 16.42 -0.97
C SER A 176 -11.57 15.31 -0.04
N LEU A 177 -10.66 14.48 0.48
CA LEU A 177 -11.00 13.50 1.52
C LEU A 177 -11.51 14.17 2.81
N ARG A 178 -10.92 15.31 3.21
CA ARG A 178 -11.28 16.00 4.45
C ARG A 178 -12.63 16.71 4.38
N ASP A 179 -13.12 17.02 3.18
CA ASP A 179 -14.41 17.65 2.97
C ASP A 179 -15.58 16.63 3.03
N PRO A 180 -16.49 16.71 4.02
CA PRO A 180 -17.63 15.80 4.11
C PRO A 180 -18.58 15.85 2.89
N ALA A 181 -18.73 16.99 2.21
CA ALA A 181 -19.58 17.10 1.04
C ALA A 181 -19.01 16.31 -0.13
N GLN A 182 -17.69 16.43 -0.35
CA GLN A 182 -16.96 15.67 -1.36
C GLN A 182 -17.06 14.16 -1.08
N ARG A 183 -16.84 13.73 0.17
CA ARG A 183 -17.00 12.31 0.55
C ARG A 183 -18.39 11.76 0.25
N ARG A 184 -19.45 12.50 0.63
CA ARG A 184 -20.83 12.08 0.32
C ARG A 184 -21.08 11.94 -1.18
N ALA A 185 -20.55 12.87 -1.98
CA ALA A 185 -20.67 12.81 -3.43
C ALA A 185 -19.92 11.62 -4.03
N PHE A 186 -18.69 11.34 -3.59
CA PHE A 186 -17.95 10.13 -4.00
C PHE A 186 -18.72 8.85 -3.66
N ILE A 187 -19.22 8.74 -2.43
CA ILE A 187 -20.00 7.56 -1.99
C ILE A 187 -21.26 7.39 -2.84
N ALA A 188 -21.99 8.47 -3.11
CA ALA A 188 -23.21 8.42 -3.91
C ALA A 188 -22.95 7.93 -5.33
N ALA A 189 -21.89 8.43 -5.97
CA ALA A 189 -21.52 8.04 -7.33
C ALA A 189 -21.00 6.58 -7.40
N LEU A 190 -20.20 6.16 -6.43
CA LEU A 190 -19.59 4.82 -6.42
C LEU A 190 -20.58 3.69 -6.12
N LYS A 191 -21.74 3.99 -5.53
CA LYS A 191 -22.71 2.98 -5.04
C LYS A 191 -23.10 1.93 -6.11
N ASN A 192 -23.14 2.32 -7.38
CA ASN A 192 -23.60 1.45 -8.47
C ASN A 192 -22.46 1.07 -9.45
N VAL A 193 -21.21 1.38 -9.12
CA VAL A 193 -20.06 1.04 -9.97
C VAL A 193 -19.65 -0.41 -9.68
N PRO A 194 -19.38 -1.24 -10.71
CA PRO A 194 -19.09 -2.66 -10.52
C PRO A 194 -17.63 -2.88 -10.10
N PHE A 195 -17.35 -2.74 -8.81
CA PHE A 195 -16.05 -3.05 -8.22
C PHE A 195 -16.19 -3.85 -6.93
N ASP A 196 -15.16 -4.64 -6.60
CA ASP A 196 -15.15 -5.50 -5.41
C ASP A 196 -14.51 -4.79 -4.21
N ASN A 197 -13.46 -3.98 -4.43
CA ASN A 197 -12.75 -3.27 -3.37
C ASN A 197 -12.49 -1.81 -3.77
N LEU A 198 -12.59 -0.90 -2.80
CA LEU A 198 -12.21 0.50 -2.97
C LEU A 198 -10.77 0.71 -2.50
N TRP A 199 -9.91 1.21 -3.38
CA TRP A 199 -8.49 1.45 -3.11
C TRP A 199 -8.22 2.96 -3.00
N PHE A 200 -7.91 3.44 -1.79
CA PHE A 200 -7.62 4.85 -1.56
C PHE A 200 -6.16 5.18 -1.81
N ARG A 201 -5.90 6.06 -2.77
CA ARG A 201 -4.59 6.68 -2.97
C ARG A 201 -4.72 8.18 -2.77
N VAL A 202 -4.32 8.65 -1.59
CA VAL A 202 -4.55 10.03 -1.18
C VAL A 202 -3.27 10.85 -1.34
N SER A 203 -3.29 11.79 -2.27
CA SER A 203 -2.13 12.60 -2.60
C SER A 203 -1.71 13.48 -1.41
N GLY A 204 -0.42 13.45 -1.09
CA GLY A 204 0.16 14.18 0.04
C GLY A 204 -0.05 13.49 1.40
N PHE A 205 -0.39 12.20 1.40
CA PHE A 205 -0.55 11.38 2.59
C PHE A 205 0.26 10.07 2.47
N GLY A 206 0.85 9.60 3.57
CA GLY A 206 1.71 8.43 3.57
C GLY A 206 2.42 8.20 4.91
N SER A 207 3.55 7.49 4.89
CA SER A 207 4.34 7.13 6.08
C SER A 207 4.83 8.31 6.93
N ASP A 208 4.81 9.52 6.39
CA ASP A 208 5.19 10.77 7.03
C ASP A 208 4.00 11.60 7.52
N ALA A 209 2.78 11.04 7.51
CA ALA A 209 1.58 11.71 7.99
C ALA A 209 1.77 12.28 9.40
N THR A 210 1.26 13.50 9.60
CA THR A 210 1.22 14.10 10.93
C THR A 210 0.22 13.34 11.82
N PRO A 211 0.41 13.32 13.15
CA PRO A 211 -0.53 12.69 14.08
C PRO A 211 -1.99 13.11 13.86
N MET A 212 -2.23 14.41 13.74
CA MET A 212 -3.57 14.96 13.48
C MET A 212 -4.07 14.61 12.07
N GLY A 213 -3.16 14.57 11.08
CA GLY A 213 -3.48 14.13 9.72
C GLY A 213 -3.97 12.68 9.69
N LEU A 214 -3.28 11.78 10.39
CA LEU A 214 -3.67 10.38 10.52
C LEU A 214 -5.05 10.22 11.20
N ARG A 215 -5.30 10.93 12.30
CA ARG A 215 -6.62 10.90 12.96
C ARG A 215 -7.74 11.32 12.02
N ARG A 216 -7.55 12.44 11.30
CA ARG A 216 -8.54 12.95 10.35
C ARG A 216 -8.75 11.99 9.18
N TYR A 217 -7.68 11.38 8.70
CA TYR A 217 -7.74 10.36 7.64
C TYR A 217 -8.57 9.15 8.08
N ILE A 218 -8.28 8.57 9.26
CA ILE A 218 -9.02 7.42 9.80
C ILE A 218 -10.51 7.76 9.93
N ALA A 219 -10.85 8.90 10.54
CA ALA A 219 -12.23 9.32 10.71
C ALA A 219 -12.95 9.53 9.35
N ALA A 220 -12.27 10.15 8.39
CA ALA A 220 -12.83 10.42 7.06
C ALA A 220 -13.08 9.13 6.25
N MET A 221 -12.19 8.15 6.36
CA MET A 221 -12.33 6.85 5.69
C MET A 221 -13.54 6.07 6.17
N MET A 222 -13.94 6.21 7.44
CA MET A 222 -15.08 5.50 8.01
C MET A 222 -16.41 5.87 7.34
N ASP A 223 -16.54 7.08 6.79
CA ASP A 223 -17.73 7.45 6.01
C ASP A 223 -17.95 6.53 4.80
N PHE A 224 -16.87 6.01 4.21
CA PHE A 224 -16.94 5.12 3.04
C PHE A 224 -17.35 3.69 3.39
N HIS A 225 -17.44 3.33 4.66
CA HIS A 225 -17.98 2.02 5.08
C HIS A 225 -19.45 1.84 4.63
N ARG A 226 -20.15 2.95 4.34
CA ARG A 226 -21.50 2.96 3.74
C ARG A 226 -21.59 2.31 2.35
N LEU A 227 -20.45 2.09 1.68
CA LEU A 227 -20.41 1.34 0.41
C LEU A 227 -20.48 -0.17 0.62
N GLU A 228 -20.29 -0.66 1.85
CA GLU A 228 -20.34 -2.08 2.22
C GLU A 228 -19.36 -2.99 1.45
N VAL A 229 -18.35 -2.37 0.83
CA VAL A 229 -17.23 -3.02 0.15
C VAL A 229 -15.95 -2.87 0.98
N PRO A 230 -15.02 -3.84 0.89
CA PRO A 230 -13.70 -3.69 1.49
C PRO A 230 -12.96 -2.44 1.02
N ILE A 231 -12.18 -1.88 1.93
CA ILE A 231 -11.34 -0.71 1.67
C ILE A 231 -9.87 -1.07 1.84
N VAL A 232 -9.04 -0.68 0.88
CA VAL A 232 -7.58 -0.78 0.91
C VAL A 232 -6.98 0.63 0.97
N ALA A 233 -6.16 0.90 1.99
CA ALA A 233 -5.33 2.11 2.01
C ALA A 233 -4.04 1.85 1.19
N ASP A 234 -3.91 2.50 0.03
CA ASP A 234 -2.84 2.25 -0.95
C ASP A 234 -1.83 3.40 -1.02
N GLY A 235 -0.55 3.02 -1.12
CA GLY A 235 0.57 3.94 -1.07
C GLY A 235 0.81 4.49 0.33
N VAL A 236 0.48 3.73 1.38
CA VAL A 236 0.66 4.15 2.77
C VAL A 236 1.47 3.11 3.54
N GLY A 237 2.72 3.47 3.81
CA GLY A 237 3.64 2.67 4.60
C GLY A 237 3.72 3.07 6.07
N GLY A 238 4.77 2.63 6.75
CA GLY A 238 5.04 3.04 8.13
C GLY A 238 4.08 2.43 9.16
N LEU A 239 4.20 2.89 10.41
CA LEU A 239 3.19 2.66 11.44
C LEU A 239 1.86 3.36 11.10
N VAL A 240 1.88 4.35 10.21
CA VAL A 240 0.68 5.01 9.68
C VAL A 240 -0.24 3.99 8.99
N GLY A 241 0.29 3.17 8.08
CA GLY A 241 -0.49 2.11 7.42
C GLY A 241 -1.04 1.09 8.42
N VAL A 242 -0.19 0.63 9.35
CA VAL A 242 -0.60 -0.33 10.40
C VAL A 242 -1.72 0.26 11.28
N ALA A 243 -1.63 1.54 11.65
CA ALA A 243 -2.65 2.23 12.42
C ALA A 243 -4.00 2.31 11.68
N ILE A 244 -4.00 2.58 10.37
CA ILE A 244 -5.23 2.63 9.57
C ILE A 244 -5.97 1.28 9.61
N ALA A 245 -5.23 0.17 9.47
CA ALA A 245 -5.79 -1.17 9.59
C ALA A 245 -6.24 -1.49 11.03
N ALA A 246 -5.43 -1.13 12.03
CA ALA A 246 -5.74 -1.39 13.42
C ALA A 246 -7.02 -0.67 13.88
N PHE A 247 -7.21 0.56 13.41
CA PHE A 247 -8.40 1.37 13.67
C PHE A 247 -9.56 1.02 12.72
N GLY A 248 -9.41 0.04 11.83
CA GLY A 248 -10.48 -0.47 10.97
C GLY A 248 -11.03 0.54 9.97
N ALA A 249 -10.30 1.62 9.71
CA ALA A 249 -10.62 2.52 8.61
C ALA A 249 -10.48 1.81 7.26
N ALA A 250 -9.50 0.91 7.14
CA ALA A 250 -9.33 0.01 6.00
C ALA A 250 -9.23 -1.44 6.48
N GLY A 251 -9.75 -2.38 5.68
CA GLY A 251 -9.60 -3.81 5.91
C GLY A 251 -8.31 -4.38 5.29
N GLY A 252 -7.61 -3.58 4.48
CA GLY A 252 -6.29 -3.91 3.96
C GLY A 252 -5.40 -2.68 3.75
N ILE A 253 -4.11 -2.93 3.61
CA ILE A 253 -3.09 -1.93 3.31
C ILE A 253 -2.24 -2.36 2.12
N CYS A 254 -1.86 -1.40 1.30
CA CYS A 254 -0.92 -1.58 0.21
C CYS A 254 0.22 -0.58 0.34
N HIS A 255 1.45 -1.10 0.36
CA HIS A 255 2.68 -0.31 0.45
C HIS A 255 3.74 -0.89 -0.49
N GLY A 256 4.87 -0.20 -0.67
CA GLY A 256 5.98 -0.73 -1.47
C GLY A 256 7.06 -1.36 -0.61
N VAL A 257 8.27 -1.47 -1.15
CA VAL A 257 9.40 -2.15 -0.49
C VAL A 257 10.45 -1.12 -0.08
N ALA A 258 10.21 -0.43 1.04
CA ALA A 258 11.00 0.74 1.45
C ALA A 258 11.03 1.88 0.40
N GLU A 259 10.06 1.85 -0.51
CA GLU A 259 9.82 2.79 -1.61
C GLU A 259 8.30 2.84 -1.81
N LYS A 260 7.74 3.89 -2.41
CA LYS A 260 6.27 4.02 -2.63
C LYS A 260 5.45 3.92 -1.32
N GLU A 261 6.01 4.40 -0.21
CA GLU A 261 5.40 4.44 1.14
C GLU A 261 4.47 5.66 1.36
N ARG A 262 4.40 6.50 0.33
CA ARG A 262 3.56 7.70 0.20
C ARG A 262 3.11 7.79 -1.25
N PHE A 263 1.88 8.26 -1.45
CA PHE A 263 1.39 8.69 -2.74
C PHE A 263 1.44 10.22 -2.84
N ASP A 264 2.04 10.73 -3.92
CA ASP A 264 2.08 12.17 -4.18
C ASP A 264 1.89 12.46 -5.67
N ALA A 265 0.81 13.20 -5.95
CA ALA A 265 0.40 13.62 -7.27
C ALA A 265 0.56 15.12 -7.53
N SER A 266 1.16 15.89 -6.62
CA SER A 266 1.26 17.36 -6.71
C SER A 266 1.91 17.87 -8.00
N ASP A 267 2.86 17.11 -8.54
CA ASP A 267 3.64 17.50 -9.72
C ASP A 267 3.25 16.73 -10.99
N TRP A 268 2.18 15.93 -10.96
CA TRP A 268 1.80 15.09 -12.10
C TRP A 268 1.28 15.92 -13.30
N ALA A 269 0.73 17.10 -13.05
CA ALA A 269 0.31 18.04 -14.10
C ALA A 269 1.47 18.88 -14.67
N LYS A 270 2.67 18.83 -14.06
CA LYS A 270 3.82 19.65 -14.45
C LYS A 270 4.77 18.82 -15.33
N PRO A 271 5.45 19.43 -16.32
CA PRO A 271 6.49 18.74 -17.07
C PRO A 271 7.56 18.16 -16.13
N PRO A 272 8.13 16.98 -16.45
CA PRO A 272 9.16 16.38 -15.61
C PRO A 272 10.40 17.29 -15.55
N GLN A 273 10.97 17.45 -14.36
CA GLN A 273 12.24 18.13 -14.20
C GLN A 273 13.39 17.24 -14.71
N THR A 274 14.33 17.80 -15.44
CA THR A 274 15.53 17.10 -15.92
C THR A 274 16.47 16.79 -14.75
N GLY A 275 16.54 15.52 -14.37
CA GLY A 275 17.43 15.04 -13.32
C GLY A 275 16.86 13.81 -12.62
N GLY A 276 17.42 12.64 -12.92
CA GLY A 276 17.03 11.37 -12.30
C GLY A 276 18.23 10.72 -11.62
N GLY A 277 18.52 11.11 -10.38
CA GLY A 277 19.46 10.36 -9.55
C GLY A 277 18.88 8.98 -9.21
N GLY A 278 19.71 7.94 -9.26
CA GLY A 278 19.33 6.61 -8.79
C GLY A 278 18.77 6.66 -7.36
N ARG A 279 17.77 5.82 -7.07
CA ARG A 279 17.17 5.78 -5.73
C ARG A 279 18.21 5.30 -4.71
N GLU A 280 18.55 6.17 -3.77
CA GLU A 280 19.44 5.84 -2.66
C GLU A 280 18.86 4.68 -1.85
N LYS A 281 19.69 3.68 -1.53
CA LYS A 281 19.32 2.55 -0.67
C LYS A 281 18.90 3.08 0.71
N ARG A 282 17.66 2.80 1.10
CA ARG A 282 17.09 3.17 2.40
C ARG A 282 16.97 1.96 3.32
N VAL A 283 17.16 2.21 4.62
CA VAL A 283 17.13 1.20 5.68
C VAL A 283 16.07 1.62 6.70
N LEU A 284 15.15 0.70 7.01
CA LEU A 284 14.16 0.91 8.07
C LEU A 284 14.84 0.80 9.43
N ILE A 285 14.69 1.83 10.25
CA ILE A 285 14.95 1.77 11.69
C ILE A 285 13.59 1.67 12.37
N GLY A 286 13.20 0.44 12.72
CA GLY A 286 11.85 0.12 13.19
C GLY A 286 11.44 0.94 14.41
N GLY A 287 12.32 1.08 15.40
CA GLY A 287 12.08 1.86 16.60
C GLY A 287 11.92 3.37 16.39
N LEU A 288 12.23 3.88 15.20
CA LEU A 288 11.99 5.29 14.83
C LEU A 288 10.81 5.43 13.85
N ASP A 289 10.35 4.31 13.28
CA ASP A 289 9.48 4.26 12.11
C ASP A 289 9.96 5.21 11.00
N ARG A 290 11.25 5.10 10.65
CA ARG A 290 11.92 5.93 9.63
C ARG A 290 12.78 5.11 8.69
N LEU A 291 12.80 5.54 7.44
CA LEU A 291 13.75 5.09 6.42
C LEU A 291 14.91 6.08 6.38
N LEU A 292 16.11 5.62 6.72
CA LEU A 292 17.35 6.41 6.68
C LEU A 292 18.24 5.95 5.52
N SER A 293 19.10 6.82 4.98
CA SER A 293 20.15 6.36 4.07
C SER A 293 21.16 5.48 4.79
N VAL A 294 21.92 4.68 4.03
CA VAL A 294 23.03 3.90 4.61
C VAL A 294 24.02 4.81 5.36
N LYS A 295 24.38 5.97 4.79
CA LYS A 295 25.27 6.95 5.44
C LYS A 295 24.71 7.45 6.77
N GLN A 296 23.40 7.76 6.81
CA GLN A 296 22.73 8.18 8.03
C GLN A 296 22.71 7.06 9.08
N VAL A 297 22.51 5.81 8.67
CA VAL A 297 22.58 4.66 9.58
C VAL A 297 23.99 4.48 10.12
N ASP A 298 25.03 4.56 9.28
CA ASP A 298 26.42 4.41 9.74
C ASP A 298 26.79 5.49 10.77
N ALA A 299 26.46 6.75 10.48
CA ALA A 299 26.67 7.86 11.40
C ALA A 299 25.89 7.69 12.72
N LEU A 300 24.63 7.25 12.64
CA LEU A 300 23.82 6.98 13.84
C LEU A 300 24.37 5.82 14.66
N MET A 301 24.80 4.74 14.02
CA MET A 301 25.30 3.53 14.68
C MET A 301 26.72 3.70 15.24
N ALA A 302 27.41 4.79 14.91
CA ALA A 302 28.67 5.19 15.54
C ALA A 302 28.46 5.82 16.93
N ALA A 303 27.27 6.35 17.24
CA ALA A 303 26.97 6.92 18.54
C ALA A 303 26.93 5.86 19.65
N GLN A 304 27.45 6.20 20.83
CA GLN A 304 27.48 5.30 21.98
C GLN A 304 26.06 4.88 22.38
N GLY A 305 25.82 3.57 22.47
CA GLY A 305 24.51 3.00 22.82
C GLY A 305 23.51 2.89 21.66
N ALA A 306 23.82 3.41 20.47
CA ALA A 306 22.89 3.35 19.33
C ALA A 306 22.65 1.92 18.83
N LYS A 307 23.71 1.11 18.66
CA LYS A 307 23.61 -0.27 18.18
C LYS A 307 22.67 -1.15 19.04
N PRO A 308 22.86 -1.27 20.37
CA PRO A 308 21.94 -2.07 21.19
C PRO A 308 20.52 -1.50 21.25
N LEU A 309 20.33 -0.20 21.00
CA LEU A 309 19.00 0.41 21.02
C LEU A 309 18.23 0.26 19.70
N LEU A 310 18.91 0.43 18.55
CA LEU A 310 18.27 0.67 17.25
C LEU A 310 18.49 -0.46 16.24
N SER A 311 19.38 -1.40 16.51
CA SER A 311 19.54 -2.57 15.64
C SER A 311 18.33 -3.52 15.74
N CYS A 312 18.16 -4.34 14.71
CA CYS A 312 17.13 -5.37 14.72
C CYS A 312 17.55 -6.51 15.67
N HIS A 313 16.74 -6.75 16.71
CA HIS A 313 16.98 -7.82 17.69
C HIS A 313 16.16 -9.09 17.43
N ASP A 314 15.26 -9.04 16.45
CA ASP A 314 14.46 -10.19 16.05
C ASP A 314 15.34 -11.15 15.23
N ARG A 315 15.74 -12.27 15.82
CA ARG A 315 16.60 -13.28 15.16
C ARG A 315 15.92 -13.98 13.98
N SER A 316 14.59 -13.98 13.90
CA SER A 316 13.86 -14.46 12.72
C SER A 316 13.90 -13.44 11.57
N CYS A 317 14.11 -12.16 11.91
CA CYS A 317 14.37 -11.08 10.98
C CYS A 317 15.89 -10.95 10.69
N CYS A 318 16.71 -10.48 11.61
CA CYS A 318 18.14 -10.32 11.35
C CYS A 318 18.94 -11.17 12.34
N PRO A 319 19.30 -12.43 11.98
CA PRO A 319 20.09 -13.30 12.84
C PRO A 319 21.36 -12.63 13.40
N ASN A 320 22.04 -11.84 12.57
CA ASN A 320 23.25 -11.08 12.92
C ASN A 320 22.97 -9.58 13.14
N GLY A 321 21.71 -9.19 13.36
CA GLY A 321 21.32 -7.81 13.63
C GLY A 321 21.66 -6.83 12.49
N LEU A 322 22.41 -5.76 12.81
CA LEU A 322 22.68 -4.65 11.89
C LEU A 322 23.36 -5.09 10.59
N SER A 323 24.28 -6.07 10.63
CA SER A 323 24.98 -6.52 9.41
C SER A 323 24.01 -7.11 8.39
N ASP A 324 23.06 -7.92 8.84
CA ASP A 324 22.03 -8.49 7.97
C ASP A 324 21.04 -7.42 7.49
N THR A 325 20.70 -6.45 8.36
CA THR A 325 19.87 -5.29 7.99
C THR A 325 20.52 -4.47 6.87
N LEU A 326 21.83 -4.20 6.94
CA LEU A 326 22.54 -3.44 5.92
C LEU A 326 22.77 -4.25 4.63
N LYS A 327 23.01 -5.55 4.76
CA LYS A 327 23.14 -6.47 3.62
C LYS A 327 21.85 -6.47 2.80
N ASP A 328 20.71 -6.68 3.45
CA ASP A 328 19.40 -6.80 2.80
C ASP A 328 18.29 -5.99 3.50
N PRO A 329 18.25 -4.65 3.32
CA PRO A 329 17.29 -3.80 4.01
C PRO A 329 15.86 -3.97 3.49
N LYS A 330 15.68 -4.43 2.24
CA LYS A 330 14.34 -4.70 1.70
C LYS A 330 13.75 -5.96 2.34
N ALA A 331 14.55 -7.01 2.54
CA ALA A 331 14.13 -8.18 3.31
C ALA A 331 13.85 -7.85 4.79
N HIS A 332 14.69 -7.01 5.40
CA HIS A 332 14.44 -6.51 6.75
C HIS A 332 13.09 -5.77 6.81
N TYR A 333 12.87 -4.81 5.91
CA TYR A 333 11.64 -4.03 5.80
C TYR A 333 10.41 -4.94 5.65
N LEU A 334 10.42 -5.87 4.68
CA LEU A 334 9.28 -6.75 4.42
C LEU A 334 8.96 -7.65 5.61
N ARG A 335 9.96 -8.19 6.29
CA ARG A 335 9.74 -9.04 7.47
C ARG A 335 9.19 -8.26 8.64
N GLN A 336 9.68 -7.03 8.89
CA GLN A 336 9.11 -6.17 9.92
C GLN A 336 7.64 -5.87 9.63
N ARG A 337 7.29 -5.47 8.40
CA ARG A 337 5.89 -5.18 8.04
C ARG A 337 4.99 -6.42 8.06
N ALA A 338 5.45 -7.54 7.50
CA ALA A 338 4.68 -8.77 7.54
C ALA A 338 4.47 -9.27 8.97
N ARG A 339 5.46 -9.12 9.87
CA ARG A 339 5.28 -9.44 11.28
C ARG A 339 4.18 -8.58 11.91
N GLN A 340 4.25 -7.26 11.76
CA GLN A 340 3.24 -6.34 12.32
C GLN A 340 1.83 -6.64 11.83
N ILE A 341 1.67 -6.93 10.53
CA ILE A 341 0.35 -7.25 9.98
C ILE A 341 -0.13 -8.64 10.40
N ARG A 342 0.74 -9.64 10.52
CA ARG A 342 0.38 -10.95 11.08
C ARG A 342 -0.04 -10.87 12.53
N GLU A 343 0.72 -10.15 13.36
CA GLU A 343 0.39 -9.94 14.78
C GLU A 343 -0.96 -9.23 14.92
N LEU A 344 -1.19 -8.17 14.14
CA LEU A 344 -2.48 -7.47 14.11
C LEU A 344 -3.63 -8.37 13.61
N SER A 345 -3.37 -9.23 12.62
CA SER A 345 -4.34 -10.17 12.06
C SER A 345 -4.76 -11.24 13.07
N ALA A 346 -3.87 -11.61 14.00
CA ALA A 346 -4.18 -12.56 15.08
C ALA A 346 -5.03 -11.94 16.21
N VAL A 347 -5.28 -10.63 16.18
CA VAL A 347 -6.08 -9.93 17.17
C VAL A 347 -7.50 -9.74 16.66
N PRO A 348 -8.54 -10.04 17.47
CA PRO A 348 -9.93 -9.75 17.11
C PRO A 348 -10.12 -8.26 16.77
N ASP A 349 -10.89 -7.97 15.72
CA ASP A 349 -11.07 -6.62 15.15
C ASP A 349 -11.35 -5.53 16.21
N ALA A 350 -12.19 -5.84 17.20
CA ALA A 350 -12.55 -4.90 18.26
C ALA A 350 -11.37 -4.50 19.18
N ARG A 351 -10.36 -5.36 19.31
CA ARG A 351 -9.18 -5.17 20.19
C ARG A 351 -7.95 -4.66 19.47
N ARG A 352 -7.97 -4.63 18.13
CA ARG A 352 -6.85 -4.18 17.29
C ARG A 352 -6.31 -2.78 17.63
N PRO A 353 -7.14 -1.75 17.86
CA PRO A 353 -6.62 -0.42 18.19
C PRO A 353 -5.79 -0.45 19.48
N GLN A 354 -6.33 -1.07 20.53
CA GLN A 354 -5.65 -1.16 21.82
C GLN A 354 -4.35 -1.96 21.71
N HIS A 355 -4.39 -3.09 21.01
CA HIS A 355 -3.19 -3.89 20.76
C HIS A 355 -2.11 -3.09 20.03
N PHE A 356 -2.48 -2.36 18.97
CA PHE A 356 -1.55 -1.50 18.24
C PHE A 356 -0.93 -0.42 19.13
N LEU A 357 -1.76 0.28 19.94
CA LEU A 357 -1.27 1.31 20.85
C LEU A 357 -0.27 0.74 21.85
N GLU A 358 -0.59 -0.37 22.50
CA GLU A 358 0.21 -0.95 23.59
C GLU A 358 1.45 -1.72 23.13
N LYS A 359 1.37 -2.43 21.99
CA LYS A 359 2.42 -3.38 21.56
C LYS A 359 3.32 -2.81 20.48
N GLU A 360 2.74 -2.10 19.51
CA GLU A 360 3.49 -1.57 18.38
C GLU A 360 3.95 -0.13 18.65
N LEU A 361 3.00 0.76 18.91
CA LEU A 361 3.28 2.19 19.03
C LEU A 361 4.06 2.51 20.31
N ALA A 362 3.63 2.03 21.47
CA ALA A 362 4.35 2.24 22.73
C ALA A 362 5.78 1.64 22.72
N ALA A 363 6.00 0.56 21.97
CA ALA A 363 7.35 0.02 21.79
C ALA A 363 8.24 0.96 20.96
N ALA A 364 7.74 1.43 19.80
CA ALA A 364 8.45 2.38 18.97
C ALA A 364 8.70 3.72 19.69
N GLU A 365 7.70 4.25 20.39
CA GLU A 365 7.80 5.51 21.14
C GLU A 365 8.91 5.44 22.20
N ARG A 366 8.97 4.36 23.01
CA ARG A 366 10.03 4.19 24.03
C ARG A 366 11.43 4.18 23.41
N VAL A 367 11.59 3.49 22.28
CA VAL A 367 12.86 3.45 21.55
C VAL A 367 13.21 4.83 21.01
N ALA A 368 12.28 5.53 20.36
CA ALA A 368 12.51 6.86 19.82
C ALA A 368 12.84 7.90 20.89
N ARG A 369 12.16 7.88 22.05
CA ARG A 369 12.48 8.72 23.21
C ARG A 369 13.88 8.48 23.76
N SER A 370 14.33 7.24 23.72
CA SER A 370 15.69 6.88 24.15
C SER A 370 16.72 7.29 23.10
N ALA A 371 16.36 7.16 21.82
CA ALA A 371 17.22 7.53 20.70
C ALA A 371 17.44 9.04 20.61
N ALA A 372 16.42 9.86 20.93
CA ALA A 372 16.54 11.31 20.99
C ALA A 372 17.58 11.82 22.02
N LYS A 373 18.01 10.97 22.96
CA LYS A 373 19.04 11.28 23.96
C LYS A 373 20.45 10.85 23.53
N LEU A 374 20.59 10.20 22.37
CA LEU A 374 21.89 9.78 21.86
C LEU A 374 22.72 11.00 21.45
N LYS A 375 23.99 11.00 21.82
CA LYS A 375 24.96 12.00 21.36
C LYS A 375 25.45 11.62 19.97
N VAL A 376 24.85 12.20 18.94
CA VAL A 376 25.22 12.03 17.53
C VAL A 376 25.97 13.29 17.08
N SER A 377 27.06 13.12 16.32
CA SER A 377 27.90 14.24 15.85
C SER A 377 27.26 15.06 14.72
N ASP A 378 26.28 14.48 14.03
CA ASP A 378 25.53 15.12 12.95
C ASP A 378 24.26 15.78 13.52
N GLU A 379 24.21 17.12 13.46
CA GLU A 379 23.08 17.91 13.97
C GLU A 379 21.77 17.58 13.24
N GLY A 380 21.83 17.33 11.93
CA GLY A 380 20.66 16.94 11.14
C GLY A 380 20.08 15.60 11.59
N LEU A 381 20.92 14.64 11.97
CA LEU A 381 20.49 13.39 12.56
C LEU A 381 19.90 13.59 13.96
N SER A 382 20.50 14.43 14.79
CA SER A 382 19.94 14.78 16.11
C SER A 382 18.50 15.30 15.97
N ASP A 383 18.26 16.22 15.03
CA ASP A 383 16.93 16.75 14.73
C ASP A 383 15.96 15.69 14.23
N VAL A 384 16.44 14.72 13.43
CA VAL A 384 15.61 13.61 12.94
C VAL A 384 15.18 12.69 14.09
N LEU A 385 16.06 12.44 15.06
CA LEU A 385 15.75 11.64 16.23
C LEU A 385 14.72 12.34 17.12
N GLN A 386 14.92 13.63 17.41
CA GLN A 386 13.98 14.43 18.20
C GLN A 386 12.61 14.49 17.52
N ARG A 387 12.56 14.81 16.22
CA ARG A 387 11.30 14.84 15.45
C ARG A 387 10.60 13.49 15.40
N SER A 388 11.35 12.38 15.42
CA SER A 388 10.76 11.04 15.44
C SER A 388 10.16 10.71 16.81
N SER A 389 10.84 11.07 17.91
CA SER A 389 10.30 10.98 19.27
C SER A 389 9.00 11.77 19.40
N ASP A 390 9.04 13.07 19.10
CA ASP A 390 7.87 13.97 19.22
C ASP A 390 6.68 13.49 18.37
N ARG A 391 6.96 12.98 17.16
CA ARG A 391 5.93 12.47 16.26
C ARG A 391 5.23 11.26 16.86
N LEU A 392 5.99 10.28 17.38
CA LEU A 392 5.42 9.04 17.90
C LEU A 392 4.65 9.27 19.20
N GLU A 393 5.15 10.13 20.09
CA GLU A 393 4.44 10.54 21.32
C GLU A 393 3.10 11.22 20.98
N LYS A 394 3.11 12.21 20.09
CA LYS A 394 1.88 12.89 19.65
C LYS A 394 0.94 11.94 18.90
N MET A 395 1.48 10.99 18.13
CA MET A 395 0.68 9.96 17.46
C MET A 395 -0.03 9.08 18.47
N HIS A 396 0.65 8.67 19.54
CA HIS A 396 0.06 7.87 20.61
C HIS A 396 -1.12 8.60 21.25
N ALA A 397 -0.90 9.82 21.76
CA ALA A 397 -1.94 10.59 22.42
C ALA A 397 -3.18 10.84 21.52
N VAL A 398 -2.94 11.17 20.25
CA VAL A 398 -4.01 11.46 19.29
C VAL A 398 -4.82 10.20 18.95
N LEU A 399 -4.16 9.06 18.80
CA LEU A 399 -4.81 7.78 18.48
C LEU A 399 -5.49 7.14 19.69
N GLU A 400 -4.95 7.31 20.90
CA GLU A 400 -5.60 6.90 22.14
C GLU A 400 -6.94 7.65 22.32
N SER A 401 -6.93 8.97 22.14
CA SER A 401 -8.15 9.77 22.14
C SER A 401 -9.13 9.35 21.03
N LEU A 402 -8.62 8.99 19.85
CA LEU A 402 -9.46 8.50 18.75
C LEU A 402 -10.11 7.15 19.11
N ASN A 403 -9.37 6.24 19.73
CA ASN A 403 -9.86 4.92 20.12
C ASN A 403 -11.09 5.04 21.03
N GLY A 404 -11.08 5.96 21.99
CA GLY A 404 -12.24 6.27 22.83
C GLY A 404 -13.44 6.84 22.06
N THR A 405 -13.20 7.55 20.95
CA THR A 405 -14.26 8.17 20.12
C THR A 405 -14.91 7.16 19.16
N ILE A 406 -14.13 6.22 18.62
CA ILE A 406 -14.62 5.27 17.60
C ILE A 406 -14.96 3.88 18.16
N ALA A 407 -14.95 3.72 19.49
CA ALA A 407 -15.31 2.46 20.13
C ALA A 407 -16.72 2.01 19.69
N GLY A 408 -16.82 0.77 19.20
CA GLY A 408 -18.09 0.19 18.73
C GLY A 408 -18.54 0.61 17.32
N GLN A 409 -17.81 1.50 16.64
CA GLN A 409 -18.10 1.83 15.24
C GLN A 409 -17.87 0.62 14.32
N PRO A 410 -18.60 0.53 13.18
CA PRO A 410 -18.32 -0.44 12.13
C PRO A 410 -16.87 -0.37 11.65
N ARG A 411 -16.36 -1.52 11.18
CA ARG A 411 -15.01 -1.67 10.65
C ARG A 411 -15.10 -2.00 9.17
N ALA A 412 -14.14 -1.53 8.38
CA ALA A 412 -14.05 -1.88 6.97
C ALA A 412 -13.95 -3.42 6.80
N PRO A 413 -14.72 -4.01 5.87
CA PRO A 413 -14.56 -5.41 5.52
C PRO A 413 -13.15 -5.70 5.01
N VAL A 414 -12.68 -6.93 5.23
CA VAL A 414 -11.38 -7.39 4.74
C VAL A 414 -11.50 -7.74 3.25
N PRO A 415 -10.60 -7.26 2.39
CA PRO A 415 -10.58 -7.65 0.98
C PRO A 415 -10.39 -9.16 0.84
N PRO A 416 -11.33 -9.89 0.22
CA PRO A 416 -11.22 -11.34 0.09
C PRO A 416 -9.97 -11.69 -0.72
N ARG A 417 -9.32 -12.80 -0.36
CA ARG A 417 -8.23 -13.35 -1.16
C ARG A 417 -8.82 -14.02 -2.39
N ARG A 418 -8.39 -13.61 -3.58
CA ARG A 418 -8.82 -14.20 -4.84
C ARG A 418 -7.90 -15.38 -5.18
N GLN A 419 -8.49 -16.52 -5.48
CA GLN A 419 -7.75 -17.71 -5.91
C GLN A 419 -7.75 -17.82 -7.43
N GLY A 420 -6.60 -18.19 -8.02
CA GLY A 420 -6.50 -18.44 -9.46
C GLY A 420 -7.28 -19.70 -9.89
N ARG A 421 -7.50 -19.84 -11.20
CA ARG A 421 -8.25 -20.94 -11.84
C ARG A 421 -7.79 -22.37 -11.48
N GLY A 422 -6.66 -22.56 -10.78
CA GLY A 422 -6.09 -23.86 -10.43
C GLY A 422 -6.10 -24.27 -8.94
N ALA A 423 -6.47 -23.40 -8.00
CA ALA A 423 -6.32 -23.69 -6.56
C ALA A 423 -7.43 -24.59 -5.96
N SER A 424 -8.51 -24.81 -6.70
CA SER A 424 -9.70 -25.56 -6.23
C SER A 424 -9.47 -27.06 -5.99
N VAL A 425 -8.30 -27.63 -6.34
CA VAL A 425 -8.08 -29.09 -6.31
C VAL A 425 -7.13 -29.55 -5.19
N ALA A 426 -6.40 -28.65 -4.53
CA ALA A 426 -5.37 -29.04 -3.55
C ALA A 426 -5.79 -28.95 -2.08
N SER A 427 -6.92 -28.33 -1.72
CA SER A 427 -7.29 -28.08 -0.32
C SER A 427 -7.98 -29.26 0.39
N HIS A 428 -7.93 -30.47 -0.17
CA HIS A 428 -8.46 -31.69 0.47
C HIS A 428 -7.40 -32.72 0.85
N ARG A 429 -6.10 -32.40 0.72
CA ARG A 429 -5.02 -33.23 1.26
C ARG A 429 -3.86 -32.38 1.77
N ARG A 430 -3.90 -32.01 3.05
CA ARG A 430 -2.75 -31.98 3.96
C ARG A 430 -3.20 -31.71 5.38
#